data_AF-A0AA35G765-F1
#
_entry.id   AF-A0AA35G765-F1
#
_cell.length_a   1.000
_cell.length_b   1.000
_cell.length_c   1.000
_cell.angle_alpha   90.00
_cell.angle_beta   90.00
_cell.angle_gamma   90.00
#
_symmetry.space_group_name_H-M   'P 1'
#
loop_
_entity.id
_entity.type
_entity.pdbx_description
1 polymer ?
#
loop_
_entity_poly.entity_id
_entity_poly.type
_entity_poly.pdbx_seq_one_letter_code
_entity_poly.pdbx_strand_id
1 'polypeptide(L)'
;MATLSVRVPDELKRVLEARAKGQHRQPSDQVRRYLEIAMIAEDNPDLSFQMIEAILEAQAELDAGLAEPYEFGDVGGDAGVQG
;
A
#
# COMPACT_ATOMS: atom_id res chain seq x y z
N MET A 1 12.97 17.08 7.81
CA MET A 1 12.22 16.04 8.54
C MET A 1 12.30 16.32 10.03
N ALA A 2 11.26 15.97 10.78
CA ALA A 2 11.24 16.03 12.24
C ALA A 2 11.36 14.62 12.85
N THR A 3 11.91 14.52 14.06
CA THR A 3 12.10 13.25 14.78
C THR A 3 10.97 13.05 15.79
N LEU A 4 10.34 11.88 15.76
CA LEU A 4 9.37 11.44 16.75
C LEU A 4 9.99 10.32 17.62
N SER A 5 10.08 10.55 18.93
CA SER A 5 10.54 9.53 19.89
C SER A 5 9.33 8.93 20.60
N VAL A 6 9.11 7.62 20.41
CA VAL A 6 7.99 6.89 21.00
C VAL A 6 8.52 5.74 21.84
N ARG A 7 8.02 5.60 23.08
CA ARG A 7 8.27 4.42 23.90
C ARG A 7 7.26 3.35 23.53
N VAL A 8 7.75 2.15 23.24
CA VAL A 8 6.93 0.98 22.90
C VAL A 8 7.28 -0.19 23.80
N PRO A 9 6.35 -1.15 24.01
CA PRO A 9 6.67 -2.40 24.69
C PRO A 9 7.76 -3.18 23.96
N ASP A 10 8.62 -3.87 24.71
CA ASP A 10 9.74 -4.65 24.15
C ASP A 10 9.27 -5.72 23.15
N GLU A 11 8.12 -6.35 23.41
CA GLU A 11 7.55 -7.34 22.50
C GLU A 11 7.15 -6.72 21.16
N LEU A 12 6.54 -5.53 21.18
CA LEU A 12 6.17 -4.83 19.96
C LEU A 12 7.42 -4.45 19.15
N LYS A 13 8.46 -3.98 19.83
CA LYS A 13 9.76 -3.68 19.20
C LYS A 13 10.34 -4.91 18.50
N ARG A 14 10.35 -6.06 19.17
CA ARG A 14 10.86 -7.32 18.59
C ARG A 14 10.07 -7.77 17.36
N VAL A 15 8.74 -7.69 17.42
CA VAL A 15 7.86 -8.05 16.29
C VAL A 15 8.10 -7.11 15.11
N LEU A 16 8.19 -5.80 15.37
CA LEU A 16 8.49 -4.79 14.35
C LEU A 16 9.84 -5.06 13.67
N GLU A 17 10.91 -5.29 14.44
CA GLU A 17 12.25 -5.56 13.92
C GLU A 17 12.29 -6.85 13.08
N ALA A 18 11.60 -7.91 13.52
CA ALA A 18 11.49 -9.16 12.77
C ALA A 18 10.77 -8.97 11.44
N ARG A 19 9.65 -8.22 11.42
CA ARG A 19 8.89 -7.94 10.20
C ARG A 19 9.68 -7.04 9.24
N ALA A 20 10.32 -5.99 9.76
CA ALA A 20 11.17 -5.10 8.97
C ALA A 20 12.29 -5.90 8.28
N LYS A 21 12.97 -6.78 9.04
CA LYS A 21 13.99 -7.69 8.49
C LYS A 21 13.43 -8.61 7.40
N GLY A 22 12.26 -9.23 7.63
CA GLY A 22 11.62 -10.10 6.64
C GLY A 22 11.19 -9.38 5.35
N GLN A 23 10.92 -8.08 5.43
CA GLN A 23 10.57 -7.23 4.29
C GLN A 23 11.77 -6.45 3.73
N HIS A 24 13.00 -6.76 4.16
CA HIS A 24 14.22 -6.06 3.76
C HIS A 24 14.20 -4.54 3.98
N ARG A 25 13.54 -4.09 5.06
CA ARG A 25 13.39 -2.68 5.45
C ARG A 25 14.09 -2.37 6.78
N GLN A 26 14.46 -1.10 6.97
CA GLN A 26 14.89 -0.63 8.29
C GLN A 26 13.69 -0.54 9.25
N PRO A 27 13.88 -0.69 10.57
CA PRO A 27 12.79 -0.57 11.54
C PRO A 27 12.03 0.76 11.46
N SER A 28 12.73 1.88 11.24
CA SER A 28 12.10 3.20 11.07
C SER A 28 11.19 3.28 9.85
N ASP A 29 11.61 2.67 8.74
CA ASP A 29 10.82 2.66 7.50
C ASP A 29 9.58 1.78 7.68
N GLN A 30 9.72 0.67 8.40
CA GLN A 30 8.58 -0.18 8.72
C GLN A 30 7.56 0.52 9.63
N VAL A 31 8.01 1.28 10.64
CA VAL A 31 7.11 2.10 11.47
C VAL A 31 6.40 3.13 10.61
N ARG A 32 7.13 3.85 9.74
CA ARG A 32 6.53 4.84 8.86
C ARG A 32 5.45 4.22 7.98
N ARG A 33 5.74 3.07 7.34
CA ARG A 33 4.78 2.35 6.50
C ARG A 33 3.53 1.96 7.28
N TYR A 34 3.67 1.45 8.50
CA TYR A 34 2.51 1.11 9.32
C TYR A 34 1.69 2.33 9.74
N LEU A 35 2.34 3.46 10.06
CA LEU A 35 1.64 4.70 10.38
C LEU A 35 0.87 5.24 9.17
N GLU A 36 1.48 5.22 7.98
CA GLU A 36 0.83 5.60 6.73
C GLU A 36 -0.42 4.75 6.46
N ILE A 37 -0.30 3.43 6.55
CA ILE A 37 -1.44 2.53 6.36
C ILE A 37 -2.51 2.75 7.44
N ALA A 38 -2.12 2.96 8.70
CA ALA A 38 -3.07 3.18 9.79
C ALA A 38 -3.90 4.45 9.57
N MET A 39 -3.28 5.55 9.13
CA MET A 39 -4.00 6.80 8.82
C MET A 39 -4.98 6.60 7.65
N ILE A 40 -4.55 5.92 6.57
CA ILE A 40 -5.43 5.63 5.43
C ILE A 40 -6.60 4.75 5.86
N ALA A 41 -6.36 3.73 6.69
CA ALA A 41 -7.38 2.83 7.19
C ALA A 41 -8.36 3.53 8.16
N GLU A 42 -7.91 4.52 8.93
CA GLU A 42 -8.77 5.34 9.79
C GLU A 42 -9.74 6.19 8.95
N ASP A 43 -9.25 6.80 7.87
CA ASP A 43 -10.07 7.57 6.93
C ASP A 43 -10.97 6.69 6.04
N ASN A 44 -10.55 5.45 5.77
CA ASN A 44 -11.20 4.51 4.86
C ASN A 44 -11.34 3.12 5.52
N PRO A 45 -12.26 2.97 6.50
CA PRO A 45 -12.35 1.76 7.33
C PRO A 45 -12.70 0.48 6.55
N ASP A 46 -13.29 0.63 5.35
CA ASP A 46 -13.65 -0.49 4.48
C ASP A 46 -12.44 -1.08 3.73
N LEU A 47 -11.33 -0.34 3.67
CA LEU A 47 -10.12 -0.79 3.01
C LEU A 47 -9.30 -1.66 3.96
N SER A 48 -9.11 -2.92 3.56
CA SER A 48 -8.24 -3.82 4.30
C SER A 48 -6.78 -3.37 4.22
N PHE A 49 -5.99 -3.75 5.23
CA PHE A 49 -4.54 -3.52 5.26
C PHE A 49 -3.86 -3.97 3.96
N GLN A 50 -4.19 -5.16 3.47
CA GLN A 50 -3.58 -5.73 2.26
C GLN A 50 -3.93 -4.91 1.01
N MET A 51 -5.17 -4.40 0.94
CA MET A 51 -5.59 -3.56 -0.19
C MET A 51 -4.85 -2.22 -0.20
N ILE A 52 -4.73 -1.58 0.97
CA ILE A 52 -3.97 -0.33 1.09
C ILE A 52 -2.50 -0.57 0.74
N GLU A 53 -1.91 -1.68 1.21
CA GLU A 53 -0.53 -2.03 0.90
C GLU A 53 -0.29 -2.19 -0.60
N ALA A 54 -1.19 -2.90 -1.28
CA ALA A 54 -1.12 -3.12 -2.72
C ALA A 54 -1.31 -1.83 -3.53
N ILE A 55 -2.22 -0.94 -3.11
CA ILE A 55 -2.42 0.36 -3.77
C ILE A 55 -1.16 1.22 -3.65
N LEU A 56 -0.53 1.28 -2.47
CA LEU A 56 0.71 2.03 -2.26
C LEU A 56 1.88 1.46 -3.08
N GLU A 57 1.94 0.15 -3.25
CA GLU A 57 2.94 -0.49 -4.11
C GLU A 57 2.70 -0.18 -5.58
N ALA A 58 1.46 -0.32 -6.06
CA ALA A 58 1.08 0.05 -7.42
C ALA A 58 1.36 1.53 -7.73
N GLN A 59 1.11 2.43 -6.77
CA GLN A 59 1.46 3.85 -6.92
C GLN A 59 2.98 4.04 -7.05
N ALA A 60 3.77 3.33 -6.26
CA ALA A 60 5.23 3.40 -6.36
C ALA A 60 5.76 2.85 -7.69
N GLU A 61 5.15 1.79 -8.23
CA GLU A 61 5.47 1.24 -9.56
C GLU A 61 5.14 2.23 -10.67
N LEU A 62 3.98 2.89 -10.58
CA LEU A 62 3.58 3.97 -11.49
C LEU A 62 4.60 5.12 -11.47
N ASP A 63 4.98 5.57 -10.28
CA ASP A 63 5.95 6.66 -10.10
C ASP A 63 7.36 6.28 -10.59
N ALA A 64 7.71 4.98 -10.51
CA ALA A 64 8.96 4.44 -11.05
C ALA A 64 8.93 4.24 -12.58
N GLY A 65 7.79 4.50 -13.23
CA GLY A 65 7.61 4.30 -14.67
C GLY A 65 7.55 2.83 -15.09
N LEU A 66 7.18 1.94 -14.16
CA LEU A 66 7.06 0.49 -14.40
C LEU A 66 5.66 0.09 -14.90
N ALA A 67 4.72 1.03 -14.95
CA ALA A 67 3.37 0.75 -15.44
C ALA A 67 3.31 0.63 -16.96
N GLU A 68 2.54 -0.34 -17.43
CA GLU A 68 2.25 -0.53 -18.85
C GLU A 68 0.91 0.13 -19.22
N PRO A 69 0.80 0.78 -20.40
CA PRO A 69 -0.46 1.30 -20.88
C PRO A 69 -1.50 0.18 -21.01
N TYR A 70 -2.66 0.35 -20.38
CA TYR A 70 -3.78 -0.54 -20.57
C TYR A 70 -4.53 -0.16 -21.85
N GLU A 71 -4.42 -0.99 -22.87
CA GLU A 71 -5.21 -0.89 -24.11
C GLU A 71 -6.63 -1.42 -23.83
N PHE A 72 -7.60 -0.53 -23.66
CA PHE A 72 -9.01 -0.91 -23.68
C PHE A 72 -9.34 -1.41 -25.09
N GLY A 73 -9.37 -2.74 -25.28
CA GLY A 73 -9.90 -3.31 -26.52
C GLY A 73 -11.31 -2.78 -26.73
N ASP A 74 -11.58 -2.20 -27.90
CA ASP A 74 -12.88 -1.66 -28.27
C ASP A 74 -13.99 -2.67 -27.93
N VAL A 75 -14.68 -2.47 -26.81
CA VAL A 75 -16.00 -3.04 -26.56
C VAL A 75 -16.98 -2.23 -27.41
N GLY A 76 -16.79 -2.33 -28.73
CA GLY A 76 -17.75 -1.91 -29.73
C GLY A 76 -18.99 -2.76 -29.56
N GLY A 77 -19.99 -2.19 -28.90
CA GLY A 77 -21.34 -2.70 -28.90
C GLY A 77 -21.92 -2.65 -30.30
N ASP A 78 -21.62 -3.67 -31.11
CA ASP A 78 -22.65 -4.32 -31.91
C ASP A 78 -23.61 -5.02 -30.92
N ALA A 79 -24.51 -4.23 -30.35
CA ALA A 79 -25.79 -4.74 -29.90
C ALA A 79 -26.78 -4.43 -31.02
N GLY A 80 -26.74 -5.24 -32.08
CA GLY A 80 -27.79 -5.31 -33.07
C GLY A 80 -29.15 -5.45 -32.39
N VAL A 81 -29.90 -4.36 -32.40
CA VAL A 81 -31.35 -4.37 -32.22
C VAL A 81 -31.92 -5.21 -33.37
N GLN A 82 -32.35 -6.42 -33.06
CA GLN A 82 -33.27 -7.18 -33.90
C GLN A 82 -34.53 -7.42 -33.06
N GLY A 83 -35.63 -6.85 -33.55
CA GLY A 83 -36.94 -6.86 -32.93
C GLY A 83 -37.78 -8.09 -33.29
#